data_AF-A0AAD5PKG7-F1
#
_entry.id   AF-A0AAD5PKG7-F1
#
_cell.length_a   1.000
_cell.length_b   1.000
_cell.length_c   1.000
_cell.angle_alpha   90.00
_cell.angle_beta   90.00
_cell.angle_gamma   90.00
#
_symmetry.space_group_name_H-M   'P 1'
#
loop_
_entity.id
_entity.type
_entity.pdbx_description
1 polymer ?
#
loop_
_entity_poly.entity_id
_entity_poly.type
_entity_poly.pdbx_seq_one_letter_code
_entity_poly.pdbx_strand_id
1 'polypeptide(L)'
;MDDNSTQMNMDENDDMMEVAVEEGYSNIHRAFLQVMMSRRVMDMSTGEVIFENLLSIAEQTHEPDFQEFITTINLEINSYQLSLRRACDEVTGHDMLLLMNTTSDFATHIATLYSPGELDYFKQLSHLNSL
;
A
#
# COMPACT_ATOMS: atom_id res chain seq x y z
N MET A 1 63.23 32.27 15.48
CA MET A 1 63.45 30.91 14.96
C MET A 1 62.40 30.02 15.61
N ASP A 2 61.14 30.47 15.59
CA ASP A 2 60.16 30.35 14.48
C ASP A 2 59.45 29.01 14.69
N ASP A 3 58.41 28.96 15.50
CA ASP A 3 57.02 29.35 15.17
C ASP A 3 56.55 28.66 13.88
N ASN A 4 55.86 27.54 14.03
CA ASN A 4 54.60 27.36 13.32
C ASN A 4 53.73 26.29 14.01
N SER A 5 52.74 26.77 14.77
CA SER A 5 51.51 26.03 15.02
C SER A 5 50.68 26.08 13.74
N THR A 6 50.31 24.96 13.13
CA THR A 6 49.25 24.94 12.11
C THR A 6 48.51 23.60 12.15
N GLN A 7 47.34 23.68 12.81
CA GLN A 7 46.06 23.06 12.46
C GLN A 7 45.97 21.53 12.61
N MET A 8 45.15 21.04 13.56
CA MET A 8 43.70 20.83 13.37
C MET A 8 43.41 20.18 12.03
N ASN A 9 43.10 18.88 12.08
CA ASN A 9 41.99 18.27 11.34
C ASN A 9 41.41 17.20 12.27
N MET A 10 40.55 17.66 13.19
CA MET A 10 39.33 16.91 13.49
C MET A 10 38.48 16.96 12.22
N ASP A 11 37.71 15.89 12.00
CA ASP A 11 36.81 15.68 10.86
C ASP A 11 37.61 15.48 9.57
N GLU A 12 37.49 14.38 8.82
CA GLU A 12 36.29 13.92 8.15
C GLU A 12 36.53 12.45 7.79
N ASN A 13 35.92 11.51 8.50
CA ASN A 13 35.70 10.14 8.00
C ASN A 13 34.45 9.54 8.67
N ASP A 14 33.46 10.40 8.96
CA ASP A 14 32.13 10.03 9.47
C ASP A 14 31.04 10.39 8.46
N ASP A 15 31.35 10.33 7.16
CA ASP A 15 30.39 10.73 6.12
C ASP A 15 30.46 9.80 4.90
N MET A 16 30.45 8.50 5.18
CA MET A 16 30.06 7.48 4.20
C MET A 16 28.97 6.60 4.81
N MET A 17 27.96 7.24 5.40
CA MET A 17 26.64 6.64 5.41
C MET A 17 26.24 6.60 3.95
N GLU A 18 26.34 5.41 3.35
CA GLU A 18 25.61 5.07 2.13
C GLU A 18 24.17 5.52 2.41
N VAL A 19 23.81 6.68 1.87
CA VAL A 19 22.43 7.15 1.86
C VAL A 19 21.76 6.13 0.96
N ALA A 20 21.30 5.04 1.58
CA ALA A 20 20.17 4.30 1.09
C ALA A 20 19.13 5.37 0.86
N VAL A 21 18.97 5.77 -0.40
CA VAL A 21 17.87 6.59 -0.80
C VAL A 21 16.69 5.71 -0.43
N GLU A 22 16.07 5.97 0.72
CA GLU A 22 14.72 5.51 0.95
C GLU A 22 13.97 6.07 -0.24
N GLU A 23 13.70 5.23 -1.23
CA GLU A 23 12.78 5.55 -2.31
C GLU A 23 11.40 5.65 -1.67
N GLY A 24 11.20 6.78 -1.00
CA GLY A 24 9.99 7.10 -0.28
C GLY A 24 8.82 7.14 -1.24
N TYR A 25 7.63 7.29 -0.65
CA TYR A 25 6.40 7.30 -1.40
C TYR A 25 6.41 8.26 -2.60
N SER A 26 6.38 7.67 -3.79
CA SER A 26 6.59 8.35 -5.09
C SER A 26 5.31 8.45 -5.92
N ASN A 27 5.40 9.06 -7.11
CA ASN A 27 4.28 9.15 -8.05
C ASN A 27 3.81 7.78 -8.57
N ILE A 28 4.69 6.77 -8.58
CA ILE A 28 4.37 5.39 -8.97
C ILE A 28 3.40 4.77 -7.98
N HIS A 29 3.68 4.94 -6.68
CA HIS A 29 2.81 4.52 -5.59
C HIS A 29 1.43 5.19 -5.67
N ARG A 30 1.39 6.49 -6.01
CA ARG A 30 0.13 7.24 -6.23
C ARG A 30 -0.65 6.72 -7.43
N ALA A 31 0.02 6.44 -8.55
CA ALA A 31 -0.61 5.90 -9.75
C ALA A 31 -1.20 4.51 -9.48
N PHE A 32 -0.46 3.64 -8.78
CA PHE A 32 -0.98 2.34 -8.36
C PHE A 32 -2.21 2.47 -7.46
N LEU A 33 -2.17 3.38 -6.48
CA LEU A 33 -3.31 3.64 -5.61
C LEU A 33 -4.54 4.16 -6.40
N GLN A 34 -4.36 4.98 -7.42
CA GLN A 34 -5.45 5.43 -8.29
C GLN A 34 -6.10 4.29 -9.06
N VAL A 35 -5.30 3.34 -9.56
CA VAL A 35 -5.82 2.11 -10.17
C VAL A 35 -6.62 1.30 -9.14
N MET A 36 -6.08 1.13 -7.93
CA MET A 36 -6.78 0.44 -6.84
C MET A 36 -8.08 1.13 -6.43
N MET A 37 -8.12 2.46 -6.36
CA MET A 37 -9.36 3.19 -6.06
C MET A 37 -10.42 3.03 -7.15
N SER A 38 -9.99 2.88 -8.40
CA SER A 38 -10.89 2.69 -9.55
C SER A 38 -11.49 1.28 -9.61
N ARG A 39 -10.72 0.25 -9.21
CA ARG A 39 -11.14 -1.17 -9.28
C ARG A 39 -11.63 -1.75 -7.95
N ARG A 40 -11.19 -1.21 -6.81
CA ARG A 40 -11.39 -1.64 -5.41
C ARG A 40 -10.86 -3.02 -5.05
N VAL A 41 -10.96 -3.99 -5.96
CA VAL A 41 -10.49 -5.37 -5.84
C VAL A 41 -9.79 -5.76 -7.13
N MET A 42 -8.71 -6.53 -7.04
CA MET A 42 -8.04 -7.12 -8.20
C MET A 42 -7.29 -8.39 -7.83
N ASP A 43 -7.03 -9.26 -8.79
CA ASP A 43 -6.18 -10.43 -8.58
C ASP A 43 -4.72 -10.02 -8.33
N MET A 44 -4.01 -10.81 -7.52
CA MET A 44 -2.62 -10.56 -7.19
C MET A 44 -1.72 -10.53 -8.43
N SER A 45 -1.92 -11.46 -9.36
CA SER A 45 -1.19 -11.52 -10.63
C SER A 45 -1.43 -10.28 -11.50
N THR A 46 -2.65 -9.74 -11.48
CA THR A 46 -2.94 -8.48 -12.18
C THR A 46 -2.26 -7.32 -11.46
N GLY A 47 -2.15 -7.36 -10.14
CA GLY A 47 -1.45 -6.37 -9.31
C GLY A 47 0.02 -6.26 -9.69
N GLU A 48 0.69 -7.41 -9.75
CA GLU A 48 2.10 -7.54 -10.17
C GLU A 48 2.29 -7.01 -11.59
N VAL A 49 1.44 -7.38 -12.55
CA VAL A 49 1.54 -6.87 -13.93
C VAL A 49 1.41 -5.34 -13.99
N ILE A 50 0.50 -4.75 -13.20
CA ILE A 50 0.35 -3.29 -13.16
C ILE A 50 1.57 -2.63 -12.51
N PHE A 51 2.09 -3.22 -11.45
CA PHE A 51 3.32 -2.77 -10.79
C PHE A 51 4.50 -2.75 -11.76
N GLU A 52 4.77 -3.85 -12.46
CA GLU A 52 5.84 -3.95 -13.47
C GLU A 52 5.70 -2.89 -14.58
N ASN A 53 4.47 -2.70 -15.08
CA ASN A 53 4.21 -1.69 -16.09
C ASN A 53 4.49 -0.26 -15.58
N LEU A 54 4.15 0.03 -14.33
CA LEU A 54 4.38 1.35 -13.74
C LEU A 54 5.88 1.61 -13.49
N LEU A 55 6.63 0.60 -13.05
CA LEU A 55 8.09 0.69 -12.94
C LEU A 55 8.74 0.94 -14.30
N SER A 56 8.31 0.20 -15.33
CA SER A 56 8.80 0.36 -16.69
C SER A 56 8.55 1.78 -17.24
N ILE A 57 7.36 2.35 -17.00
CA ILE A 57 7.02 3.72 -17.40
C ILE A 57 7.86 4.76 -16.67
N ALA A 58 8.19 4.50 -15.40
CA ALA A 58 8.97 5.42 -14.59
C ALA A 58 10.48 5.32 -14.82
N GLU A 59 10.93 4.42 -15.70
CA GLU A 59 12.35 4.13 -15.98
C GLU A 59 13.15 3.82 -14.70
N GLN A 60 12.48 3.28 -13.67
CA GLN A 60 13.16 2.88 -12.44
C GLN A 60 13.96 1.60 -12.68
N THR A 61 15.23 1.64 -12.29
CA THR A 61 16.18 0.53 -12.42
C THR A 61 16.25 -0.33 -11.17
N HIS A 62 15.72 0.16 -10.05
CA HIS A 62 15.53 -0.61 -8.85
C HIS A 62 14.13 -1.22 -8.90
N GLU A 63 14.05 -2.55 -8.92
CA GLU A 63 12.80 -3.31 -8.82
C GLU A 63 12.58 -3.64 -7.33
N PRO A 64 11.89 -2.79 -6.54
CA PRO A 64 11.54 -3.15 -5.18
C PRO A 64 10.64 -4.39 -5.21
N ASP A 65 10.69 -5.22 -4.17
CA ASP A 65 9.73 -6.32 -4.06
C ASP A 65 8.31 -5.74 -4.02
N PHE A 66 7.36 -6.39 -4.70
CA PHE A 66 5.97 -5.95 -4.72
C PHE A 66 5.39 -5.86 -3.29
N GLN A 67 5.84 -6.74 -2.39
CA GLN A 67 5.42 -6.69 -0.98
C GLN A 67 5.97 -5.46 -0.24
N GLU A 68 7.20 -5.05 -0.54
CA GLU A 68 7.80 -3.83 0.00
C GLU A 68 7.07 -2.59 -0.53
N PHE A 69 6.79 -2.56 -1.83
CA PHE A 69 6.01 -1.52 -2.49
C PHE A 69 4.63 -1.34 -1.84
N ILE A 70 3.90 -2.44 -1.59
CA ILE A 70 2.60 -2.40 -0.90
C ILE A 70 2.75 -1.93 0.55
N THR A 71 3.85 -2.26 1.22
CA THR A 71 4.14 -1.79 2.58
C THR A 71 4.35 -0.27 2.60
N THR A 72 5.13 0.27 1.67
CA THR A 72 5.34 1.71 1.51
C THR A 72 4.01 2.44 1.24
N ILE A 73 3.13 1.89 0.40
CA ILE A 73 1.79 2.46 0.20
C ILE A 73 1.01 2.45 1.52
N ASN A 74 0.95 1.30 2.20
CA ASN A 74 0.19 1.13 3.44
C ASN A 74 0.63 2.12 4.53
N LEU A 75 1.93 2.40 4.67
CA LEU A 75 2.45 3.38 5.63
C LEU A 75 1.84 4.76 5.41
N GLU A 76 1.70 5.21 4.17
CA GLU A 76 1.13 6.51 3.83
C GLU A 76 -0.39 6.54 3.92
N ILE A 77 -1.06 5.51 3.40
CA ILE A 77 -2.53 5.48 3.34
C ILE A 77 -3.19 5.20 4.69
N ASN A 78 -2.43 4.66 5.66
CA ASN A 78 -2.90 4.44 7.03
C ASN A 78 -3.43 5.73 7.68
N SER A 79 -2.85 6.89 7.37
CA SER A 79 -3.33 8.19 7.85
C SER A 79 -4.76 8.51 7.43
N TYR A 80 -5.21 7.97 6.29
CA TYR A 80 -6.56 8.11 5.75
C TYR A 80 -7.49 6.99 6.17
N GLN A 81 -7.07 6.14 7.10
CA GLN A 81 -7.83 4.95 7.50
C GLN A 81 -8.09 4.02 6.30
N LEU A 82 -7.14 3.92 5.38
CA LEU A 82 -7.19 2.97 4.28
C LEU A 82 -6.06 1.96 4.43
N SER A 83 -6.27 0.74 3.94
CA SER A 83 -5.23 -0.29 3.89
C SER A 83 -5.44 -1.21 2.69
N LEU A 84 -4.34 -1.49 1.99
CA LEU A 84 -4.25 -2.55 1.00
C LEU A 84 -4.01 -3.87 1.72
N ARG A 85 -4.90 -4.83 1.51
CA ARG A 85 -4.81 -6.18 2.09
C ARG A 85 -4.92 -7.25 1.03
N ARG A 86 -4.18 -8.34 1.26
CA ARG A 86 -4.39 -9.60 0.56
C ARG A 86 -5.59 -10.33 1.18
N ALA A 87 -6.46 -10.86 0.34
CA ALA A 87 -7.47 -11.84 0.73
C ALA A 87 -7.46 -13.00 -0.26
N CYS A 88 -8.08 -14.09 0.12
CA CYS A 88 -8.25 -15.27 -0.70
C CYS A 88 -9.74 -15.40 -1.05
N ASP A 89 -10.06 -15.63 -2.32
CA ASP A 89 -11.41 -15.98 -2.74
C ASP A 89 -11.77 -17.35 -2.15
N GLU A 90 -12.86 -17.43 -1.39
CA GLU A 90 -13.28 -18.66 -0.70
C GLU A 90 -13.74 -19.77 -1.66
N VAL A 91 -14.18 -19.41 -2.87
CA VAL A 91 -14.69 -20.38 -3.86
C VAL A 91 -13.57 -20.86 -4.77
N THR A 92 -12.74 -19.94 -5.25
CA THR A 92 -11.71 -20.24 -6.25
C THR A 92 -10.33 -20.46 -5.64
N GLY A 93 -10.08 -19.98 -4.41
CA GLY A 93 -8.79 -20.02 -3.75
C GLY A 93 -7.79 -18.99 -4.29
N HIS A 94 -8.21 -18.06 -5.14
CA HIS A 94 -7.31 -17.08 -5.75
C HIS A 94 -6.95 -15.94 -4.80
N ASP A 95 -5.68 -15.56 -4.81
CA ASP A 95 -5.18 -14.41 -4.07
C ASP A 95 -5.62 -13.12 -4.75
N MET A 96 -6.30 -12.28 -3.98
CA MET A 96 -6.80 -10.96 -4.37
C MET A 96 -6.17 -9.88 -3.51
N LEU A 97 -5.98 -8.71 -4.10
CA LEU A 97 -5.60 -7.47 -3.45
C LEU A 97 -6.83 -6.56 -3.34
N LEU A 98 -7.10 -6.07 -2.13
CA LEU A 98 -8.27 -5.25 -1.82
C LEU A 98 -7.84 -3.95 -1.17
N LEU A 99 -8.48 -2.85 -1.57
CA LEU A 99 -8.42 -1.58 -0.86
C LEU A 99 -9.55 -1.54 0.17
N MET A 100 -9.21 -1.62 1.44
CA MET A 100 -10.16 -1.60 2.53
C MET A 100 -10.11 -0.27 3.28
N ASN A 101 -11.28 0.11 3.80
CA ASN A 101 -11.36 1.11 4.85
C ASN A 101 -11.10 0.44 6.21
N THR A 102 -10.18 1.00 7.00
CA THR A 102 -9.84 0.56 8.36
C THR A 102 -10.61 1.33 9.44
N THR A 103 -11.46 2.30 9.08
CA THR A 103 -12.47 2.85 10.01
C THR A 103 -13.28 1.68 10.56
N SER A 104 -13.31 1.54 11.88
CA SER A 104 -13.83 0.38 12.63
C SER A 104 -15.35 0.20 12.58
N ASP A 105 -16.00 0.63 11.50
CA ASP A 105 -17.45 0.79 11.48
C ASP A 105 -18.06 0.35 10.14
N PHE A 106 -17.78 -0.90 9.77
CA PHE A 106 -18.47 -1.57 8.66
C PHE A 106 -20.00 -1.56 8.87
N ALA A 107 -20.46 -1.62 10.12
CA ALA A 107 -21.88 -1.52 10.46
C ALA A 107 -22.47 -0.14 10.12
N THR A 108 -21.74 0.95 10.36
CA THR A 108 -22.23 2.31 10.11
C THR A 108 -22.31 2.64 8.61
N HIS A 109 -21.43 2.10 7.76
CA HIS A 109 -21.45 2.37 6.32
C HIS A 109 -22.60 1.66 5.58
N ILE A 110 -22.91 0.41 5.94
CA ILE A 110 -24.08 -0.31 5.40
C ILE A 110 -25.38 0.35 5.90
N ALA A 111 -25.41 0.85 7.14
CA ALA A 111 -26.57 1.57 7.69
C ALA A 111 -26.88 2.90 6.97
N THR A 112 -25.89 3.54 6.34
CA THR A 112 -26.10 4.77 5.56
C THR A 112 -26.47 4.54 4.10
N LEU A 113 -26.23 3.35 3.54
CA LEU A 113 -26.45 3.04 2.12
C LEU A 113 -27.74 2.24 1.86
N TYR A 114 -28.22 1.52 2.86
CA TYR A 114 -29.37 0.62 2.72
C TYR A 114 -30.50 1.02 3.64
N SER A 115 -31.73 0.94 3.13
CA SER A 115 -32.91 1.07 3.96
C SER A 115 -32.97 -0.09 4.98
N PRO A 116 -33.63 0.09 6.14
CA PRO A 116 -33.77 -0.98 7.13
C PRO A 116 -34.30 -2.30 6.56
N GLY A 117 -35.16 -2.24 5.53
CA GLY A 117 -35.71 -3.43 4.87
C GLY A 117 -34.68 -4.19 4.02
N GLU A 118 -33.74 -3.50 3.37
CA GLU A 118 -32.68 -4.14 2.59
C GLU A 118 -31.64 -4.79 3.49
N LEU A 119 -31.33 -4.15 4.63
CA LEU A 119 -30.47 -4.73 5.68
C LEU A 119 -31.03 -6.05 6.22
N ASP A 120 -32.33 -6.12 6.48
CA ASP A 120 -32.97 -7.34 6.95
C ASP A 120 -33.01 -8.43 5.87
N TYR A 121 -33.13 -8.04 4.60
CA TYR A 121 -32.99 -8.97 3.47
C TYR A 121 -31.57 -9.57 3.38
N PHE A 122 -30.52 -8.75 3.49
CA PHE A 122 -29.13 -9.24 3.51
C PHE A 122 -28.86 -10.19 4.68
N LYS A 123 -29.38 -9.89 5.88
CA LYS A 123 -29.27 -10.79 7.04
C LYS A 123 -29.93 -12.14 6.76
N GLN A 124 -31.15 -12.14 6.21
CA GLN A 124 -31.86 -13.38 5.87
C GLN A 124 -31.10 -14.20 4.83
N LEU A 125 -30.56 -13.56 3.80
CA LEU A 125 -29.82 -14.23 2.73
C LEU A 125 -28.48 -14.81 3.22
N SER A 126 -27.79 -14.10 4.12
CA SER A 126 -26.57 -14.62 4.76
C SER A 126 -26.84 -15.85 5.65
N HIS A 127 -28.00 -15.90 6.31
CA HIS A 127 -28.38 -17.02 7.16
C HIS A 127 -28.86 -18.23 6.34
N LEU A 128 -29.45 -17.99 5.17
CA LEU A 128 -29.95 -19.04 4.27
C LEU A 128 -28.84 -19.83 3.55
N ASN A 129 -27.67 -19.23 3.33
CA ASN A 129 -26.52 -19.90 2.70
C ASN A 129 -25.63 -20.68 3.69
N SER A 130 -26.04 -20.83 4.97
CA SER A 130 -25.30 -21.59 5.99
C SER A 130 -25.86 -23.01 6.25
N LEU A 131 -26.62 -23.57 5.29
CA LEU A 131 -27.15 -24.95 5.33
C LEU A 131 -26.56 -25.81 4.22
#